data_AF-A0A8D3X0Y3-F1
#
_entry.id   AF-A0A8D3X0Y3-F1
#
_cell.length_a   1.000
_cell.length_b   1.000
_cell.length_c   1.000
_cell.angle_alpha   90.00
_cell.angle_beta   90.00
_cell.angle_gamma   90.00
#
_symmetry.space_group_name_H-M   'P 1'
#
loop_
_entity.id
_entity.type
_entity.pdbx_description
1 polymer ?
#
loop_
_entity_poly.entity_id
_entity_poly.type
_entity_poly.pdbx_seq_one_letter_code
_entity_poly.pdbx_strand_id
1 'polypeptide(L)' 'MWMVTIINAYSRENNITIFEFKTEKEAEETYNKLQKGKILSDIFYCQNHF' A
#
# COMPACT_ATOMS: atom_id res chain seq x y z
N MET A 1 7.13 -3.46 -10.39
CA MET A 1 5.76 -3.01 -10.11
C MET A 1 5.72 -2.63 -8.63
N TRP A 2 5.15 -1.49 -8.29
CA TRP A 2 5.14 -1.01 -6.91
C TRP A 2 3.79 -1.30 -6.28
N MET A 3 3.79 -1.74 -5.03
CA MET A 3 2.57 -2.04 -4.30
C MET A 3 2.50 -1.28 -2.99
N VAL A 4 1.35 -0.67 -2.74
CA VAL A 4 1.00 -0.12 -1.42
C VAL A 4 -0.02 -1.06 -0.81
N THR A 5 0.31 -1.62 0.35
CA THR A 5 -0.60 -2.47 1.10
C THR A 5 -1.12 -1.69 2.30
N ILE A 6 -2.44 -1.70 2.46
CA ILE A 6 -3.12 -1.09 3.58
C ILE A 6 -3.72 -2.20 4.44
N ILE A 7 -3.39 -2.20 5.72
CA ILE A 7 -3.94 -3.12 6.71
C ILE A 7 -4.79 -2.32 7.69
N ASN A 8 -6.11 -2.47 7.59
CA ASN A 8 -7.00 -1.84 8.54
C ASN A 8 -7.15 -2.70 9.81
N ALA A 9 -6.34 -2.40 10.82
CA ALA A 9 -6.33 -3.10 12.10
C ALA A 9 -7.62 -2.94 12.93
N TYR A 10 -8.50 -2.00 12.57
CA TYR A 10 -9.78 -1.79 13.25
C TYR A 10 -10.93 -2.60 12.63
N SER A 11 -10.67 -3.30 11.52
CA SER A 11 -11.64 -4.16 10.86
C SER A 11 -11.70 -5.53 11.53
N ARG A 12 -12.90 -6.00 11.90
CA ARG A 12 -13.09 -7.36 12.46
C ARG A 12 -12.85 -8.48 11.45
N GLU A 13 -12.82 -8.18 10.15
CA GLU A 13 -12.54 -9.12 9.08
C GLU A 13 -11.31 -8.66 8.28
N ASN A 14 -10.53 -9.61 7.74
CA ASN A 14 -9.30 -9.39 6.96
C ASN A 14 -9.46 -8.29 5.90
N ASN A 15 -9.06 -7.07 6.25
CA ASN A 15 -9.26 -5.89 5.40
C ASN A 15 -7.91 -5.37 4.96
N ILE A 16 -7.28 -6.21 4.13
CA ILE A 16 -6.05 -5.91 3.42
C ILE A 16 -6.46 -5.38 2.05
N THR A 17 -6.09 -4.15 1.75
CA THR A 17 -6.28 -3.54 0.43
C THR A 17 -4.92 -3.33 -0.22
N ILE A 18 -4.77 -3.79 -1.45
CA ILE A 18 -3.52 -3.68 -2.22
C ILE A 18 -3.75 -2.75 -3.41
N PHE A 19 -2.83 -1.81 -3.60
CA PHE A 19 -2.81 -0.90 -4.74
C PHE A 19 -1.54 -1.12 -5.55
N GLU A 20 -1.69 -1.31 -6.86
CA GLU A 20 -0.57 -1.50 -7.78
C GLU A 20 -0.27 -0.24 -8.58
N PHE A 21 1.01 0.09 -8.71
CA PHE A 21 1.52 1.26 -9.40
C PHE A 21 2.65 0.91 -10.34
N LYS A 22 2.76 1.71 -11.41
CA LYS A 22 3.83 1.56 -12.40
C LYS A 22 5.12 2.20 -11.93
N THR A 23 5.03 3.33 -11.22
CA THR A 23 6.19 4.08 -10.75
C THR A 23 6.25 4.15 -9.22
N GLU A 24 7.45 4.30 -8.69
CA GLU A 24 7.69 4.46 -7.24
C GLU A 24 6.99 5.72 -6.70
N LYS A 25 7.11 6.82 -7.46
CA LYS A 25 6.53 8.11 -7.12
C LYS A 25 5.01 8.04 -6.87
N GLU A 26 4.27 7.33 -7.72
CA GLU A 26 2.82 7.16 -7.55
C GLU A 26 2.47 6.38 -6.27
N ALA A 27 3.27 5.35 -5.96
CA ALA A 27 3.11 4.57 -4.73
C ALA A 27 3.40 5.41 -3.49
N GLU A 28 4.49 6.20 -3.50
CA GLU A 28 4.90 7.05 -2.39
C GLU A 28 3.90 8.20 -2.13
N GLU A 29 3.43 8.88 -3.18
CA GLU A 29 2.40 9.92 -3.04
C GLU A 29 1.10 9.36 -2.45
N THR A 30 0.72 8.14 -2.84
CA THR A 30 -0.46 7.46 -2.31
C THR A 30 -0.27 7.08 -0.85
N TYR A 31 0.87 6.49 -0.51
CA TYR A 31 1.24 6.13 0.85
C TYR A 31 1.22 7.33 1.81
N ASN A 32 1.81 8.45 1.41
CA ASN A 32 1.84 9.68 2.21
C ASN A 32 0.45 10.29 2.42
N LYS A 33 -0.48 10.13 1.47
CA LYS A 33 -1.88 10.52 1.65
C LYS A 33 -2.59 9.62 2.66
N LEU A 34 -2.27 8.31 2.64
CA LEU A 34 -2.91 7.30 3.48
C LEU A 34 -2.45 7.34 4.94
N GLN A 35 -1.16 7.62 5.21
CA GLN A 35 -0.64 7.79 6.57
C GLN A 35 -1.37 8.87 7.39
N LYS A 36 -2.05 9.82 6.74
CA LYS A 36 -2.85 10.86 7.44
C LYS A 36 -4.13 10.30 8.08
N GLY A 37 -4.62 9.13 7.63
CA GLY A 37 -5.61 8.33 8.35
C GLY A 37 -4.88 7.31 9.22
N LYS A 38 -5.34 7.05 10.46
CA LYS A 38 -4.76 6.05 11.39
C LYS A 38 -4.85 4.62 10.85
N ILE A 39 -4.10 4.30 9.81
CA ILE A 39 -4.09 3.00 9.14
C ILE A 39 -2.64 2.55 9.01
N LEU A 40 -2.37 1.28 9.29
CA LEU A 40 -1.07 0.69 9.04
C LEU A 40 -0.95 0.47 7.53
N SER A 41 -0.06 1.21 6.87
CA SER A 41 0.25 1.04 5.46
C SER A 41 1.74 0.79 5.30
N ASP A 42 2.12 -0.04 4.32
CA ASP A 42 3.51 -0.31 3.91
C ASP A 42 3.65 -0.26 2.38
N ILE A 43 4.84 0.14 1.90
CA ILE A 43 5.21 0.13 0.47
C ILE A 43 6.16 -1.04 0.22
N PHE A 44 5.86 -1.87 -0.78
CA PHE A 44 6.71 -2.97 -1.20
C PHE A 44 7.03 -2.86 -2.70
N TYR A 45 8.29 -3.15 -3.03
CA TYR A 45 8.74 -3.32 -4.41
C TYR A 45 8.63 -4.80 -4.82
N CYS A 46 7.81 -5.10 -5.83
CA CYS A 46 7.84 -6.41 -6.48
C CYS A 46 8.60 -6.31 -7.80
N GLN A 47 9.76 -6.95 -7.82
CA GLN A 47 10.51 -7.22 -9.03
C GLN A 47 9.98 -8.55 -9.60
N ASN A 48 9.19 -8.48 -10.67
CA ASN A 48 8.79 -9.68 -11.40
C ASN A 48 10.05 -10.28 -12.03
N HIS A 49 10.71 -11.21 -11.34
CA HIS A 49 11.67 -12.13 -11.94
C HIS A 49 10.86 -13.18 -12.72
N PHE A 50 10.76 -12.98 -14.03
CA PHE A 50 10.37 -14.04 -14.97
C PHE A 50 11.56 -14.99 -15.19
#